data_AF-A0A6N9U6M0-F1
#
_entry.id   AF-A0A6N9U6M0-F1
#
_cell.length_a   1.000
_cell.length_b   1.000
_cell.length_c   1.000
_cell.angle_alpha   90.00
_cell.angle_beta   90.00
_cell.angle_gamma   90.00
#
_symmetry.space_group_name_H-M   'P 1'
#
loop_
_entity.id
_entity.type
_entity.pdbx_description
1 polymer ?
#
loop_
_entity_poly.entity_id
_entity_poly.type
_entity_poly.pdbx_seq_one_letter_code
_entity_poly.pdbx_strand_id
1 'polypeptide(L)'
;MPPLRAEPPSAARLPGGPAELTDAERAEAALSEHYARLTRIGYLLLPPSLGRNRRVLTAHWLVQRSLPRAHAPEHAGALPGEHEDPGCAYAYVRLRVVRSALTAGLPLRRFARPRRAQLPPLLPQVWGLRLFPHSCGTDALALERALSEVSGAGRAAHVLRGLEGLTDEEVGQVLRAAGVADPRAALAEADRLTAPHALLASPEFDPCALQVRPTDLLRRRRRARTVRAGLCALLVCGTLVLLPRDGLGG
;
A
#
# COMPACT_ATOMS: atom_id res chain seq x y z
N MET A 1 31.08 9.72 -69.12
CA MET A 1 31.17 10.38 -67.80
C MET A 1 29.79 10.91 -67.44
N PRO A 2 28.95 10.14 -66.72
CA PRO A 2 27.65 10.61 -66.26
C PRO A 2 27.82 11.58 -65.06
N PRO A 3 26.91 12.55 -64.86
CA PRO A 3 27.00 13.48 -63.74
C PRO A 3 26.62 12.80 -62.42
N LEU A 4 27.43 13.05 -61.40
CA LEU A 4 27.20 12.68 -60.00
C LEU A 4 25.87 13.28 -59.52
N ARG A 5 24.88 12.43 -59.23
CA ARG A 5 23.70 12.83 -58.46
C ARG A 5 24.14 13.07 -57.02
N ALA A 6 24.03 14.30 -56.54
CA ALA A 6 24.13 14.59 -55.12
C ALA A 6 22.92 13.96 -54.40
N GLU A 7 23.16 12.95 -53.56
CA GLU A 7 22.18 12.52 -52.58
C GLU A 7 21.99 13.65 -51.55
N PRO A 8 20.75 14.06 -51.22
CA PRO A 8 20.54 14.96 -50.10
C PRO A 8 20.95 14.24 -48.80
N PRO A 9 21.57 14.95 -47.84
CA PRO A 9 21.92 14.34 -46.56
C PRO A 9 20.65 13.81 -45.90
N SER A 10 20.65 12.51 -45.64
CA SER A 10 19.68 11.81 -44.79
C SER A 10 19.34 12.68 -43.59
N ALA A 11 18.06 13.08 -43.50
CA ALA A 11 17.56 13.94 -42.43
C ALA A 11 18.01 13.37 -41.08
N ALA A 12 19.07 13.95 -40.54
CA ALA A 12 19.52 13.69 -39.18
C ALA A 12 18.34 14.06 -38.29
N ARG A 13 17.80 13.04 -37.63
CA ARG A 13 16.71 13.15 -36.67
C ARG A 13 17.13 14.21 -35.64
N LEU A 14 16.54 15.40 -35.74
CA LEU A 14 16.75 16.48 -34.78
C LEU A 14 16.29 15.98 -33.41
N PRO A 15 17.13 16.06 -32.35
CA PRO A 15 16.71 15.73 -31.00
C PRO A 15 15.83 16.87 -30.49
N GLY A 16 14.51 16.71 -30.59
CA GLY A 16 13.57 17.74 -30.15
C GLY A 16 12.08 17.49 -30.46
N GLY A 17 11.67 16.27 -30.80
CA GLY A 17 10.23 15.90 -30.74
C GLY A 17 9.83 15.58 -29.30
N PRO A 18 8.55 15.72 -28.90
CA PRO A 18 8.12 15.36 -27.55
C PRO A 18 8.54 13.91 -27.31
N ALA A 19 9.47 13.70 -26.38
CA ALA A 19 9.93 12.37 -26.04
C ALA A 19 8.71 11.55 -25.64
N GLU A 20 8.43 10.46 -26.37
CA GLU A 20 7.43 9.48 -25.96
C GLU A 20 7.79 9.05 -24.54
N LEU A 21 6.98 9.46 -23.57
CA LEU A 21 7.18 9.10 -22.17
C LEU A 21 7.27 7.58 -22.08
N THR A 22 8.30 7.09 -21.40
CA THR A 22 8.42 5.67 -21.13
C THR A 22 7.20 5.17 -20.34
N ASP A 23 6.86 3.89 -20.46
CA ASP A 23 5.78 3.29 -19.64
C ASP A 23 5.98 3.51 -18.14
N ALA A 24 7.25 3.59 -17.70
CA ALA A 24 7.60 3.90 -16.32
C ALA A 24 7.22 5.33 -15.93
N GLU A 25 7.55 6.33 -16.77
CA GLU A 25 7.19 7.73 -16.55
C GLU A 25 5.67 7.94 -16.59
N ARG A 26 4.95 7.28 -17.52
CA ARG A 26 3.48 7.32 -17.54
C ARG A 26 2.87 6.71 -16.28
N ALA A 27 3.39 5.57 -15.83
CA ALA A 27 2.93 4.95 -14.59
C ALA A 27 3.23 5.82 -13.36
N GLU A 28 4.35 6.55 -13.36
CA GLU A 28 4.70 7.51 -12.31
C GLU A 28 3.78 8.73 -12.30
N ALA A 29 3.47 9.29 -13.47
CA ALA A 29 2.52 10.38 -13.63
C ALA A 29 1.13 9.96 -13.12
N ALA A 30 0.61 8.83 -13.60
CA ALA A 30 -0.68 8.28 -13.16
C ALA A 30 -0.71 7.97 -11.66
N LEU A 31 0.40 7.47 -11.09
CA LEU A 31 0.50 7.23 -9.65
C LEU A 31 0.44 8.52 -8.86
N SER A 32 1.15 9.55 -9.29
CA SER A 32 1.20 10.86 -8.62
C SER A 32 -0.16 11.55 -8.67
N GLU A 33 -0.80 11.53 -9.84
CA GLU A 33 -2.13 12.09 -10.05
C GLU A 33 -3.20 11.39 -9.21
N HIS A 34 -3.16 10.06 -9.13
CA HIS A 34 -4.17 9.26 -8.44
C HIS A 34 -3.70 8.70 -7.10
N TYR A 35 -2.66 9.28 -6.49
CA TYR A 35 -2.01 8.72 -5.29
C TYR A 35 -2.99 8.50 -4.13
N ALA A 36 -3.82 9.50 -3.82
CA ALA A 36 -4.80 9.41 -2.74
C ALA A 36 -5.84 8.31 -3.01
N ARG A 37 -6.33 8.22 -4.25
CA ARG A 37 -7.29 7.21 -4.69
C ARG A 37 -6.71 5.80 -4.60
N LEU A 38 -5.51 5.58 -5.14
CA LEU A 38 -4.80 4.31 -5.06
C LEU A 38 -4.52 3.88 -3.62
N THR A 39 -4.12 4.83 -2.76
CA THR A 39 -3.85 4.55 -1.35
C THR A 39 -5.14 4.17 -0.61
N ARG A 40 -6.25 4.84 -0.92
CA ARG A 40 -7.57 4.51 -0.37
C ARG A 40 -8.02 3.10 -0.76
N ILE A 41 -7.85 2.71 -2.04
CA ILE A 41 -8.09 1.32 -2.49
C ILE A 41 -7.24 0.36 -1.65
N GLY A 42 -5.93 0.58 -1.58
CA GLY A 42 -5.03 -0.27 -0.80
C GLY A 42 -5.46 -0.42 0.67
N TYR A 43 -5.85 0.69 1.31
CA TYR A 43 -6.30 0.71 2.70
C TYR A 43 -7.59 -0.09 2.95
N LEU A 44 -8.57 0.00 2.04
CA LEU A 44 -9.85 -0.72 2.15
C LEU A 44 -9.72 -2.22 1.89
N LEU A 45 -8.77 -2.63 1.04
CA LEU A 45 -8.53 -4.04 0.74
C LEU A 45 -7.80 -4.78 1.88
N LEU A 46 -6.90 -4.08 2.58
CA LEU A 46 -6.13 -4.65 3.69
C LEU A 46 -7.02 -5.17 4.83
N PRO A 47 -6.67 -6.32 5.43
CA PRO A 47 -7.50 -6.92 6.47
C PRO A 47 -7.58 -6.03 7.72
N PRO A 48 -8.76 -5.90 8.35
CA PRO A 48 -8.96 -5.06 9.52
C PRO A 48 -8.13 -5.51 10.74
N SER A 49 -7.74 -6.79 10.79
CA SER A 49 -6.88 -7.37 11.84
C SER A 49 -5.49 -6.73 11.93
N LEU A 50 -4.99 -6.07 10.88
CA LEU A 50 -3.75 -5.29 10.94
C LEU A 50 -3.86 -4.07 11.87
N GLY A 51 -5.07 -3.62 12.15
CA GLY A 51 -5.33 -2.37 12.86
C GLY A 51 -5.10 -1.15 11.97
N ARG A 52 -5.83 -0.07 12.28
CA ARG A 52 -5.92 1.16 11.47
C ARG A 52 -4.58 1.75 11.07
N ASN A 53 -3.72 1.98 12.06
CA ASN A 53 -2.42 2.62 11.82
C ASN A 53 -1.53 1.77 10.91
N ARG A 54 -1.46 0.45 11.11
CA ARG A 54 -0.66 -0.41 10.23
C ARG A 54 -1.25 -0.48 8.83
N ARG A 55 -2.58 -0.48 8.70
CA ARG A 55 -3.25 -0.44 7.38
C ARG A 55 -2.89 0.82 6.61
N VAL A 56 -2.93 1.99 7.24
CA VAL A 56 -2.52 3.26 6.62
C VAL A 56 -1.08 3.17 6.08
N LEU A 57 -0.13 2.77 6.93
CA LEU A 57 1.28 2.69 6.51
C LEU A 57 1.51 1.63 5.42
N THR A 58 0.84 0.49 5.53
CA THR A 58 0.92 -0.58 4.54
C THR A 58 0.33 -0.12 3.21
N ALA A 59 -0.79 0.60 3.22
CA ALA A 59 -1.41 1.13 2.00
C ALA A 59 -0.46 2.07 1.25
N HIS A 60 0.15 3.04 1.95
CA HIS A 60 1.16 3.92 1.33
C HIS A 60 2.34 3.14 0.77
N TRP A 61 2.86 2.17 1.52
CA TRP A 61 3.98 1.35 1.07
C TRP A 61 3.64 0.50 -0.17
N LEU A 62 2.42 -0.02 -0.26
CA LEU A 62 1.95 -0.78 -1.43
C LEU A 62 1.90 0.10 -2.68
N VAL A 63 1.36 1.31 -2.56
CA VAL A 63 1.29 2.28 -3.66
C VAL A 63 2.70 2.73 -4.07
N GLN A 64 3.56 3.10 -3.14
CA GLN A 64 4.93 3.52 -3.48
C GLN A 64 5.76 2.42 -4.20
N ARG A 65 5.31 1.16 -4.15
CA ARG A 65 5.97 0.03 -4.79
C ARG A 65 5.25 -0.50 -6.03
N SER A 66 4.11 0.07 -6.40
CA SER A 66 3.40 -0.29 -7.62
C SER A 66 4.01 0.34 -8.87
N LEU A 67 5.03 1.22 -8.75
CA LEU A 67 5.81 1.75 -9.87
C LEU A 67 6.65 0.66 -10.57
N PRO A 68 6.58 0.54 -11.91
CA PRO A 68 7.42 -0.37 -12.67
C PRO A 68 8.88 -0.21 -12.25
N ARG A 69 9.59 -1.30 -11.98
CA ARG A 69 11.05 -1.19 -11.92
C ARG A 69 11.51 -1.00 -13.35
N ALA A 70 12.38 -0.03 -13.60
CA ALA A 70 12.92 0.31 -14.92
C ALA A 70 13.58 -0.85 -15.71
N HIS A 71 13.65 -2.06 -15.14
CA HIS A 71 14.27 -3.26 -15.72
C HIS A 71 13.36 -4.50 -15.72
N ALA A 72 12.05 -4.37 -15.45
CA ALA A 72 11.13 -5.50 -15.47
C ALA A 72 10.32 -5.52 -16.78
N PRO A 73 10.55 -6.49 -17.69
CA PRO A 73 9.69 -6.67 -18.84
C PRO A 73 8.42 -7.39 -18.39
N GLU A 74 7.45 -6.64 -17.87
CA GLU A 74 6.11 -7.16 -17.63
C GLU A 74 5.11 -6.37 -18.45
N HIS A 75 5.06 -6.65 -19.75
CA HIS A 75 3.83 -6.65 -20.53
C HIS A 75 3.90 -7.79 -21.57
N ALA A 76 3.30 -8.92 -21.21
CA ALA A 76 2.71 -9.84 -22.17
C ALA A 76 1.22 -9.46 -22.25
N GLY A 77 0.78 -8.83 -23.34
CA GLY A 77 -0.64 -8.82 -23.71
C GLY A 77 -1.27 -7.55 -24.29
N ALA A 78 -0.59 -6.40 -24.35
CA ALA A 78 -1.20 -5.20 -24.94
C ALA A 78 -0.69 -4.97 -26.38
N LEU A 79 -1.62 -4.71 -27.30
CA LEU A 79 -1.33 -4.45 -28.70
C LEU A 79 -0.57 -3.11 -28.85
N PRO A 80 0.29 -2.94 -29.86
CA PRO A 80 0.99 -1.67 -30.08
C PRO A 80 -0.04 -0.59 -30.42
N GLY A 81 -0.22 0.41 -29.55
CA GLY A 81 -1.14 1.54 -29.75
C GLY A 81 -2.01 1.89 -28.54
N GLU A 82 -2.31 0.95 -27.63
CA GLU A 82 -3.12 1.23 -26.42
C GLU A 82 -2.33 1.91 -25.28
N HIS A 83 -1.00 2.04 -25.42
CA HIS A 83 -0.10 2.50 -24.36
C HIS A 83 -0.04 4.03 -24.25
N GLU A 84 -0.74 4.76 -25.12
CA GLU A 84 -0.80 6.22 -25.11
C GLU A 84 -1.92 6.76 -24.21
N ASP A 85 -2.92 5.94 -23.84
CA ASP A 85 -4.02 6.38 -22.97
C ASP A 85 -3.57 6.45 -21.50
N PRO A 86 -3.65 7.63 -20.84
CA PRO A 86 -3.43 7.76 -19.40
C PRO A 86 -4.28 6.78 -18.56
N GLY A 87 -5.47 6.41 -19.05
CA GLY A 87 -6.34 5.42 -18.42
C GLY A 87 -5.68 4.04 -18.26
N CYS A 88 -4.87 3.61 -19.24
CA CYS A 88 -4.16 2.34 -19.21
C CYS A 88 -3.06 2.33 -18.14
N ALA A 89 -2.30 3.42 -17.99
CA ALA A 89 -1.27 3.55 -16.97
C ALA A 89 -1.88 3.48 -15.55
N TYR A 90 -3.00 4.18 -15.33
CA TYR A 90 -3.73 4.11 -14.07
C TYR A 90 -4.26 2.69 -13.78
N ALA A 91 -4.89 2.04 -14.76
CA ALA A 91 -5.42 0.68 -14.63
C ALA A 91 -4.31 -0.34 -14.27
N TYR A 92 -3.13 -0.20 -14.87
CA TYR A 92 -1.96 -1.02 -14.55
C TYR A 92 -1.52 -0.83 -13.09
N VAL A 93 -1.36 0.42 -12.64
CA VAL A 93 -0.96 0.72 -11.25
C VAL A 93 -2.02 0.22 -10.26
N ARG A 94 -3.31 0.42 -10.56
CA ARG A 94 -4.43 -0.10 -9.76
C ARG A 94 -4.35 -1.62 -9.61
N LEU A 95 -4.14 -2.36 -10.70
CA LEU A 95 -4.00 -3.82 -10.65
C LEU A 95 -2.85 -4.25 -9.72
N ARG A 96 -1.70 -3.57 -9.79
CA ARG A 96 -0.55 -3.87 -8.94
C ARG A 96 -0.84 -3.59 -7.46
N VAL A 97 -1.56 -2.52 -7.15
CA VAL A 97 -2.01 -2.21 -5.79
C VAL A 97 -2.98 -3.29 -5.28
N VAL A 98 -3.99 -3.66 -6.07
CA VAL A 98 -4.97 -4.70 -5.72
C VAL A 98 -4.28 -6.03 -5.45
N ARG A 99 -3.43 -6.50 -6.38
CA ARG A 99 -2.67 -7.74 -6.23
C ARG A 99 -1.81 -7.74 -4.96
N SER A 100 -1.12 -6.63 -4.69
CA SER A 100 -0.24 -6.52 -3.52
C SER A 100 -1.03 -6.46 -2.21
N ALA A 101 -2.17 -5.78 -2.18
CA ALA A 101 -3.05 -5.70 -1.01
C ALA A 101 -3.69 -7.07 -0.69
N LEU A 102 -4.17 -7.79 -1.70
CA LEU A 102 -4.67 -9.16 -1.53
C LEU A 102 -3.58 -10.09 -1.00
N THR A 103 -2.36 -9.96 -1.52
CA THR A 103 -1.19 -10.74 -1.05
C THR A 103 -0.83 -10.43 0.40
N ALA A 104 -0.93 -9.16 0.81
CA ALA A 104 -0.68 -8.72 2.18
C ALA A 104 -1.71 -9.28 3.18
N GLY A 105 -2.92 -9.61 2.71
CA GLY A 105 -3.98 -10.21 3.51
C GLY A 105 -3.92 -11.73 3.67
N LEU A 106 -3.02 -12.42 2.96
CA LEU A 106 -2.89 -13.88 3.07
C LEU A 106 -2.28 -14.28 4.42
N PRO A 107 -2.75 -15.38 5.04
CA PRO A 107 -2.17 -15.87 6.28
C PRO A 107 -0.70 -16.24 6.08
N LEU A 108 0.16 -15.82 7.01
CA LEU A 108 1.54 -16.28 7.05
C LEU A 108 1.53 -17.77 7.43
N ARG A 109 1.79 -18.65 6.45
CA ARG A 109 1.97 -20.08 6.73
C ARG A 109 3.25 -20.25 7.56
N ARG A 110 3.18 -21.09 8.60
CA ARG A 110 4.25 -21.31 9.61
C ARG A 110 5.64 -21.63 9.03
N PHE A 111 5.69 -22.17 7.81
CA PHE A 111 6.92 -22.53 7.09
C PHE A 111 7.13 -21.78 5.77
N ALA A 112 6.22 -20.89 5.38
CA ALA A 112 6.40 -20.07 4.18
C ALA A 112 7.15 -18.80 4.56
N ARG A 113 8.17 -18.43 3.77
CA ARG A 113 8.78 -17.11 3.93
C ARG A 113 7.73 -16.04 3.60
N PRO A 114 7.51 -15.05 4.50
CA PRO A 114 6.57 -13.98 4.24
C PRO A 114 6.95 -13.26 2.94
N ARG A 115 5.94 -12.95 2.13
CA ARG A 115 6.16 -12.14 0.93
C ARG A 115 6.49 -10.72 1.37
N ARG A 116 7.27 -10.00 0.57
CA ARG A 116 7.64 -8.59 0.88
C ARG A 116 6.41 -7.72 1.16
N ALA A 117 5.27 -8.00 0.50
CA ALA A 117 4.00 -7.31 0.74
C ALA A 117 3.39 -7.48 2.14
N GLN A 118 3.83 -8.51 2.87
CA GLN A 118 3.36 -8.83 4.23
C GLN A 118 4.26 -8.22 5.32
N LEU A 119 5.38 -7.60 4.95
CA LEU A 119 6.35 -7.00 5.87
C LEU A 119 6.41 -5.48 5.65
N PRO A 120 5.41 -4.71 6.11
CA PRO A 120 5.45 -3.26 5.99
C PRO A 120 6.63 -2.70 6.81
N PRO A 121 7.28 -1.63 6.33
CA PRO A 121 8.45 -1.07 7.00
C PRO A 121 8.06 -0.50 8.37
N LEU A 122 9.01 -0.59 9.31
CA LEU A 122 8.97 0.20 10.54
C LEU A 122 9.33 1.65 10.16
N LEU A 123 8.33 2.43 9.74
CA LEU A 123 8.54 3.83 9.37
C LEU A 123 9.13 4.63 10.55
N PRO A 124 9.87 5.72 10.27
CA PRO A 124 10.44 6.57 11.32
C PRO A 124 9.31 7.11 12.21
N GLN A 125 9.32 6.69 13.47
CA GLN A 125 8.39 7.20 14.48
C GLN A 125 8.80 8.64 14.81
N VAL A 126 8.02 9.63 14.36
CA VAL A 126 8.23 11.02 14.76
C VAL A 126 8.06 11.10 16.27
N TRP A 127 9.13 11.46 16.99
CA TRP A 127 9.11 11.53 18.44
C TRP A 127 8.12 12.61 18.89
N GLY A 128 7.04 12.21 19.58
CA GLY A 128 6.12 13.14 20.23
C GLY A 128 4.79 13.39 19.52
N LEU A 129 4.64 12.98 18.26
CA LEU A 129 3.41 13.14 17.49
C LEU A 129 2.83 11.77 17.08
N ARG A 130 1.52 11.63 17.20
CA ARG A 130 0.79 10.46 16.69
C ARG A 130 -0.14 10.91 15.58
N LEU A 131 0.03 10.29 14.42
CA LEU A 131 -0.92 10.35 13.32
C LEU A 131 -2.08 9.42 13.67
N PHE A 132 -3.27 10.00 13.82
CA PHE A 132 -4.50 9.26 13.99
C PHE A 132 -5.31 9.38 12.69
N PRO A 133 -5.74 8.26 12.10
CA PRO A 133 -6.75 8.33 11.04
C PRO A 133 -8.04 8.92 11.60
N HIS A 134 -8.81 9.60 10.74
CA HIS A 134 -10.08 10.26 11.09
C HIS A 134 -10.99 9.35 11.92
N SER A 135 -11.57 9.87 13.02
CA SER A 135 -12.55 9.11 13.80
C SER A 135 -13.71 8.69 12.90
N CYS A 136 -14.06 7.39 12.92
CA CYS A 136 -15.19 6.92 12.14
C CYS A 136 -16.52 7.29 12.80
N GLY A 137 -17.48 7.76 12.01
CA GLY A 137 -18.89 7.79 12.39
C GLY A 137 -19.48 6.38 12.47
N THR A 138 -20.74 6.29 12.89
CA THR A 138 -21.47 5.02 13.04
C THR A 138 -21.53 4.22 11.76
N ASP A 139 -21.81 4.88 10.63
CA ASP A 139 -22.01 4.23 9.34
C ASP A 139 -20.73 3.63 8.79
N ALA A 140 -19.62 4.32 9.02
CA ALA A 140 -18.31 3.85 8.60
C ALA A 140 -17.77 2.75 9.52
N LEU A 141 -18.11 2.74 10.81
CA LEU A 141 -17.89 1.57 11.67
C LEU A 141 -18.73 0.37 11.21
N ALA A 142 -19.98 0.59 10.79
CA ALA A 142 -20.82 -0.45 10.23
C ALA A 142 -20.24 -1.00 8.93
N LEU A 143 -19.75 -0.14 8.04
CA LEU A 143 -19.04 -0.55 6.82
C LEU A 143 -17.73 -1.29 7.14
N GLU A 144 -16.92 -0.80 8.08
CA GLU A 144 -15.66 -1.45 8.49
C GLU A 144 -15.93 -2.86 9.05
N ARG A 145 -17.04 -3.04 9.77
CA ARG A 145 -17.52 -4.35 10.25
C ARG A 145 -18.04 -5.23 9.12
N ALA A 146 -18.86 -4.71 8.21
CA ALA A 146 -19.33 -5.48 7.06
C ALA A 146 -18.15 -5.98 6.20
N LEU A 147 -17.16 -5.12 5.97
CA LEU A 147 -15.93 -5.47 5.26
C LEU A 147 -15.06 -6.51 6.01
N SER A 148 -15.17 -6.61 7.34
CA SER A 148 -14.45 -7.63 8.11
C SER A 148 -15.03 -9.04 7.96
N GLU A 149 -16.32 -9.15 7.63
CA GLU A 149 -17.03 -10.43 7.46
C GLU A 149 -16.85 -11.05 6.07
N VAL A 150 -16.29 -10.29 5.11
CA VAL A 150 -16.03 -10.77 3.74
C VAL A 150 -14.55 -11.06 3.50
N SER A 151 -14.27 -11.93 2.54
CA SER A 151 -12.92 -12.22 2.09
C SER A 151 -12.22 -10.97 1.50
N GLY A 152 -10.89 -11.04 1.37
CA GLY A 152 -10.13 -9.97 0.70
C GLY A 152 -10.57 -9.76 -0.75
N ALA A 153 -10.95 -10.83 -1.45
CA ALA A 153 -11.44 -10.73 -2.83
C ALA A 153 -12.84 -10.10 -2.88
N GLY A 154 -13.74 -10.46 -1.96
CA GLY A 154 -15.05 -9.82 -1.82
C GLY A 154 -14.96 -8.33 -1.49
N ARG A 155 -14.05 -7.93 -0.59
CA ARG A 155 -13.75 -6.52 -0.35
C ARG A 155 -13.25 -5.83 -1.62
N ALA A 156 -12.33 -6.46 -2.36
CA ALA A 156 -11.80 -5.89 -3.59
C ALA A 156 -12.90 -5.67 -4.64
N ALA A 157 -13.80 -6.63 -4.82
CA ALA A 157 -14.95 -6.47 -5.71
C ALA A 157 -15.83 -5.28 -5.32
N HIS A 158 -16.24 -5.19 -4.05
CA HIS A 158 -17.07 -4.09 -3.55
C HIS A 158 -16.40 -2.72 -3.69
N VAL A 159 -15.09 -2.64 -3.41
CA VAL A 159 -14.31 -1.39 -3.51
C VAL A 159 -14.13 -0.96 -4.95
N LEU A 160 -13.86 -1.89 -5.88
CA LEU A 160 -13.70 -1.55 -7.30
C LEU A 160 -15.04 -1.10 -7.92
N ARG A 161 -16.16 -1.74 -7.58
CA ARG A 161 -17.49 -1.25 -7.99
C ARG A 161 -17.74 0.17 -7.47
N GLY A 162 -17.51 0.40 -6.18
CA GLY A 162 -17.91 1.63 -5.52
C GLY A 162 -16.98 2.83 -5.74
N LEU A 163 -15.66 2.63 -5.74
CA LEU A 163 -14.70 3.73 -5.94
C LEU A 163 -14.34 3.95 -7.40
N GLU A 164 -14.24 2.86 -8.18
CA GLU A 164 -13.78 2.92 -9.57
C GLU A 164 -14.92 2.88 -10.58
N GLY A 165 -16.15 2.60 -10.14
CA GLY A 165 -17.31 2.52 -11.04
C GLY A 165 -17.23 1.39 -12.05
N LEU A 166 -16.36 0.40 -11.81
CA LEU A 166 -16.17 -0.72 -12.74
C LEU A 166 -17.39 -1.62 -12.76
N THR A 167 -17.73 -2.09 -13.95
CA THR A 167 -18.73 -3.13 -14.18
C THR A 167 -18.26 -4.47 -13.61
N ASP A 168 -19.20 -5.40 -13.37
CA ASP A 168 -18.90 -6.73 -12.86
C ASP A 168 -17.92 -7.52 -13.74
N GLU A 169 -17.97 -7.30 -15.05
CA GLU A 169 -17.05 -7.90 -16.00
C GLU A 169 -15.62 -7.38 -15.82
N GLU A 170 -15.46 -6.05 -15.75
CA GLU A 170 -14.17 -5.39 -15.53
C GLU A 170 -13.58 -5.74 -14.16
N VAL A 171 -14.41 -5.76 -13.11
CA VAL A 171 -13.99 -6.21 -11.77
C VAL A 171 -13.52 -7.66 -11.84
N GLY A 172 -14.27 -8.54 -12.50
CA GLY A 172 -13.89 -9.93 -12.70
C GLY A 172 -12.54 -10.07 -13.42
N GLN A 173 -12.26 -9.24 -14.41
CA GLN A 173 -10.97 -9.21 -15.12
C GLN A 173 -9.83 -8.75 -14.20
N VAL A 174 -10.01 -7.66 -13.45
CA VAL A 174 -9.02 -7.16 -12.49
C VAL A 174 -8.71 -8.22 -11.43
N LEU A 175 -9.72 -8.90 -10.89
CA LEU A 175 -9.54 -9.95 -9.88
C LEU A 175 -8.81 -11.18 -10.43
N ARG A 176 -9.13 -11.63 -11.66
CA ARG A 176 -8.37 -12.69 -12.34
C ARG A 176 -6.91 -12.29 -12.52
N ALA A 177 -6.67 -11.09 -13.05
CA ALA A 177 -5.33 -10.57 -13.24
C ALA A 177 -4.59 -10.40 -11.90
N ALA A 178 -5.30 -10.16 -10.79
CA ALA A 178 -4.72 -10.12 -9.46
C ALA A 178 -4.42 -11.51 -8.86
N GLY A 179 -4.79 -12.60 -9.54
CA GLY A 179 -4.55 -13.98 -9.12
C GLY A 179 -5.65 -14.56 -8.23
N VAL A 180 -6.85 -13.98 -8.22
CA VAL A 180 -8.02 -14.54 -7.53
C VAL A 180 -8.53 -15.75 -8.32
N ALA A 181 -8.64 -16.89 -7.65
CA ALA A 181 -9.04 -18.16 -8.27
C ALA A 181 -10.50 -18.15 -8.74
N ASP A 182 -11.42 -17.60 -7.94
CA ASP A 182 -12.84 -17.49 -8.28
C ASP A 182 -13.34 -16.03 -8.12
N PRO A 183 -13.28 -15.23 -9.19
CA PRO A 183 -13.82 -13.88 -9.20
C PRO A 183 -15.35 -13.83 -9.06
N ARG A 184 -16.07 -14.86 -9.51
CA ARG A 184 -17.54 -14.88 -9.44
C ARG A 184 -18.01 -15.04 -8.00
N ALA A 185 -17.34 -15.91 -7.23
CA ALA A 185 -17.58 -16.00 -5.79
C ALA A 185 -17.27 -14.68 -5.06
N ALA A 186 -16.22 -13.96 -5.48
CA ALA A 186 -15.90 -12.65 -4.91
C ALA A 186 -16.97 -11.59 -5.21
N LEU A 187 -17.53 -11.57 -6.43
CA LEU A 187 -18.64 -10.69 -6.79
C LEU A 187 -19.91 -11.03 -5.99
N ALA A 188 -20.27 -12.32 -5.91
CA ALA A 188 -21.41 -12.77 -5.12
C ALA A 188 -21.26 -12.47 -3.62
N GLU A 189 -20.03 -12.55 -3.10
CA GLU A 189 -19.74 -12.14 -1.74
C GLU A 189 -19.89 -10.62 -1.54
N ALA A 190 -19.46 -9.81 -2.50
CA ALA A 190 -19.63 -8.36 -2.48
C ALA A 190 -21.09 -7.94 -2.53
N ASP A 191 -21.96 -8.70 -3.18
CA ASP A 191 -23.42 -8.46 -3.23
C ASP A 191 -24.08 -8.57 -1.84
N ARG A 192 -23.44 -9.26 -0.89
CA ARG A 192 -23.91 -9.35 0.50
C ARG A 192 -23.68 -8.04 1.29
N LEU A 193 -22.83 -7.14 0.78
CA LEU A 193 -22.55 -5.86 1.42
C LEU A 193 -23.61 -4.84 1.00
N THR A 194 -24.50 -4.52 1.93
CA THR A 194 -25.58 -3.53 1.73
C THR A 194 -25.16 -2.08 1.98
N ALA A 195 -23.93 -1.86 2.46
CA ALA A 195 -23.43 -0.52 2.74
C ALA A 195 -23.32 0.32 1.45
N PRO A 196 -23.78 1.58 1.45
CA PRO A 196 -23.69 2.45 0.28
C PRO A 196 -22.24 2.68 -0.16
N HIS A 197 -21.99 2.56 -1.47
CA HIS A 197 -20.66 2.80 -2.04
C HIS A 197 -20.13 4.21 -1.78
N ALA A 198 -21.00 5.21 -1.62
CA ALA A 198 -20.61 6.59 -1.27
C ALA A 198 -19.79 6.65 0.03
N LEU A 199 -20.01 5.73 0.98
CA LEU A 199 -19.23 5.67 2.22
C LEU A 199 -17.77 5.32 1.97
N LEU A 200 -17.44 4.57 0.92
CA LEU A 200 -16.05 4.27 0.55
C LEU A 200 -15.27 5.53 0.19
N ALA A 201 -15.96 6.55 -0.32
CA ALA A 201 -15.38 7.84 -0.69
C ALA A 201 -15.26 8.83 0.50
N SER A 202 -15.79 8.46 1.68
CA SER A 202 -15.76 9.29 2.88
C SER A 202 -14.31 9.60 3.32
N PRO A 203 -14.05 10.82 3.87
CA PRO A 203 -12.74 11.17 4.43
C PRO A 203 -12.29 10.24 5.56
N GLU A 204 -13.22 9.49 6.18
CA GLU A 204 -12.91 8.55 7.27
C GLU A 204 -12.10 7.33 6.81
N PHE A 205 -12.15 7.02 5.51
CA PHE A 205 -11.35 5.97 4.88
C PHE A 205 -10.18 6.52 4.08
N ASP A 206 -9.91 7.84 4.16
CA ASP A 206 -8.80 8.47 3.48
C ASP A 206 -7.50 8.35 4.29
N PRO A 207 -6.52 7.53 3.84
CA PRO A 207 -5.25 7.38 4.54
C PRO A 207 -4.37 8.63 4.46
N CYS A 208 -4.58 9.49 3.45
CA CYS A 208 -3.87 10.75 3.29
C CYS A 208 -4.40 11.85 4.23
N ALA A 209 -5.64 11.70 4.73
CA ALA A 209 -6.22 12.63 5.69
C ALA A 209 -5.90 12.16 7.12
N LEU A 210 -4.75 12.60 7.66
CA LEU A 210 -4.28 12.22 9.00
C LEU A 210 -4.38 13.38 9.98
N GLN A 211 -4.94 13.10 11.16
CA GLN A 211 -4.98 14.05 12.27
C GLN A 211 -3.72 13.90 13.13
N VAL A 212 -3.02 15.00 13.35
CA VAL A 212 -1.87 15.04 14.26
C VAL A 212 -2.40 15.32 15.67
N ARG A 213 -2.20 14.39 16.62
CA ARG A 213 -2.44 14.67 18.04
C ARG A 213 -1.14 14.55 18.84
N PRO A 214 -0.94 15.41 19.85
CA PRO A 214 0.19 15.28 20.75
C PRO A 214 0.11 13.92 21.46
N THR A 215 1.25 13.23 21.55
CA THR A 215 1.33 12.01 22.36
C THR A 215 1.06 12.32 23.83
N ASP A 216 0.48 11.35 24.56
CA ASP A 216 0.31 11.46 26.01
C ASP A 216 1.69 11.62 26.71
N LEU A 217 2.02 12.88 27.02
CA LEU A 217 3.28 13.27 27.63
C LEU A 217 3.46 12.66 29.03
N LEU A 218 2.36 12.38 29.75
CA LEU A 218 2.40 11.78 31.08
C LEU A 218 2.81 10.32 31.02
N ARG A 219 2.30 9.58 30.02
CA ARG A 219 2.67 8.18 29.78
C ARG A 219 4.14 8.05 29.39
N ARG A 220 4.68 9.03 28.66
CA ARG A 220 6.12 9.13 28.35
C ARG A 220 6.96 9.41 29.59
N ARG A 221 6.56 10.37 30.43
CA ARG A 221 7.25 10.65 31.70
C ARG A 221 7.28 9.41 32.61
N ARG A 222 6.19 8.66 32.71
CA ARG A 222 6.14 7.41 33.47
C ARG A 222 7.11 6.36 32.91
N ARG A 223 7.12 6.12 31.59
CA ARG A 223 8.05 5.15 30.97
C ARG A 223 9.52 5.54 31.12
N ALA A 224 9.85 6.82 30.98
CA ALA A 224 11.22 7.28 31.21
C ALA A 224 11.68 7.03 32.65
N ARG A 225 10.78 7.24 33.63
CA ARG A 225 11.05 6.91 35.04
C ARG A 225 11.24 5.42 35.25
N THR A 226 10.41 4.56 34.65
CA THR A 226 10.57 3.10 34.80
C THR A 226 11.84 2.58 34.15
N VAL A 227 12.20 3.07 32.95
CA VAL A 227 13.47 2.71 32.29
C VAL A 227 14.67 3.15 33.13
N ARG A 228 14.64 4.37 33.68
CA ARG A 228 15.69 4.84 34.60
C ARG A 228 15.80 3.98 35.84
N ALA A 229 14.68 3.65 36.48
CA ALA A 229 14.67 2.77 37.64
C ALA A 229 15.25 1.38 37.31
N GLY A 230 14.89 0.81 36.16
CA GLY A 230 15.45 -0.46 35.68
C GLY A 230 16.95 -0.39 35.40
N LEU A 231 17.44 0.70 34.79
CA LEU A 231 18.86 0.90 34.55
C LEU A 231 19.65 1.05 35.85
N CYS A 232 19.12 1.79 36.83
CA CYS A 232 19.71 1.89 38.16
C CYS A 232 19.76 0.52 38.86
N ALA A 233 18.68 -0.25 38.79
CA ALA A 233 18.66 -1.60 39.36
C ALA A 233 19.68 -2.52 38.68
N LEU A 234 19.80 -2.48 37.36
CA LEU A 234 20.81 -3.25 36.62
C LEU A 234 22.24 -2.82 36.98
N LEU A 235 22.49 -1.52 37.20
CA LEU A 235 23.78 -1.03 37.67
C LEU A 235 24.09 -1.58 39.08
N VAL A 236 23.14 -1.51 40.01
CA VAL A 236 23.30 -2.05 41.38
C VAL A 236 23.53 -3.56 41.37
N CYS A 237 22.73 -4.31 40.61
CA CYS A 237 22.92 -5.75 40.45
C CYS A 237 24.27 -6.06 39.79
N GLY A 238 24.67 -5.28 38.79
CA GLY A 238 25.97 -5.38 38.14
C GLY A 238 27.12 -5.20 39.14
N THR A 239 27.06 -4.15 39.98
CA THR A 239 28.07 -3.92 41.01
C THR A 239 28.14 -5.04 42.05
N LEU A 240 27.01 -5.67 42.39
CA LEU A 240 26.98 -6.81 43.33
C LEU A 240 27.57 -8.10 42.74
N VAL A 241 27.44 -8.30 41.43
CA VAL A 241 28.01 -9.47 40.72
C VAL A 241 29.49 -9.27 40.40
N LEU A 242 29.93 -8.03 40.20
CA LEU A 242 31.32 -7.67 39.93
C LEU A 242 32.15 -7.39 41.20
N LEU A 243 31.53 -7.33 42.39
CA LEU A 243 32.26 -7.32 43.65
C LEU A 243 32.98 -8.67 43.79
N PRO A 244 34.33 -8.69 43.82
CA PRO A 244 35.07 -9.89 44.15
C PRO A 244 34.55 -10.37 45.51
N ARG A 245 34.19 -11.64 45.59
CA ARG A 245 33.84 -12.28 46.85
C ARG A 245 35.14 -12.39 47.64
N ASP A 246 35.55 -11.31 48.30
CA ASP A 246 36.69 -11.32 49.22
C ASP A 246 36.39 -12.41 50.26
N GLY A 247 37.22 -13.44 50.23
CA GLY A 247 36.98 -14.70 50.91
C GLY A 247 36.77 -14.49 52.39
N LEU A 248 35.62 -14.96 52.89
CA LEU A 248 35.49 -15.39 54.28
C LEU A 248 36.35 -16.64 54.45
N GLY A 249 37.61 -16.44 54.78
CA GLY A 249 38.55 -17.44 55.28
C GLY A 249 39.23 -16.87 56.52
N GLY A 250 38.72 -17.26 57.68
CA GLY A 250 39.21 -16.91 59.01
C GLY A 250 38.35 -17.59 60.06
#